data_AF-A0AAN0MNQ0-F1
#
_entry.id   AF-A0AAN0MNQ0-F1
#
_cell.length_a   1.000
_cell.length_b   1.000
_cell.length_c   1.000
_cell.angle_alpha   90.00
_cell.angle_beta   90.00
_cell.angle_gamma   90.00
#
_symmetry.space_group_name_H-M   'P 1'
#
loop_
_entity.id
_entity.type
_entity.pdbx_description
1 polymer ?
#
loop_
_entity_poly.entity_id
_entity_poly.type
_entity_poly.pdbx_seq_one_letter_code
_entity_poly.pdbx_strand_id
1 'polypeptide(L)' 'MIYLFNERKSKSMAHLWFGSDTTCRLWSTGGIKQSRPGWITSPTPMGRSLCQMCLLNAGTEPARKQPSAVP' A
#
# COMPACT_ATOMS: atom_id res chain seq x y z
N MET A 1 2.42 -11.64 -0.60
CA MET A 1 2.67 -10.19 -0.70
C MET A 1 1.80 -9.65 -1.83
N ILE A 2 0.99 -8.62 -1.59
CA ILE A 2 0.12 -8.03 -2.62
C ILE A 2 0.65 -6.63 -2.94
N TYR A 3 0.55 -6.20 -4.19
CA TYR A 3 0.97 -4.89 -4.67
C TYR A 3 -0.24 -4.06 -5.09
N LEU A 4 -0.41 -2.88 -4.49
CA LEU A 4 -1.38 -1.87 -4.89
C LEU A 4 -0.69 -0.84 -5.82
N PHE A 5 -1.27 -0.58 -6.98
CA PHE A 5 -0.84 0.49 -7.86
C PHE A 5 -2.01 1.01 -8.70
N ASN A 6 -1.80 2.15 -9.36
CA ASN A 6 -2.80 2.69 -10.27
C ASN A 6 -2.48 2.27 -11.71
N GLU A 7 -3.28 1.39 -12.29
CA GLU A 7 -3.08 0.87 -13.65
C GLU A 7 -3.09 1.99 -14.71
N ARG A 8 -3.93 3.01 -14.49
CA ARG A 8 -4.08 4.18 -15.39
C ARG A 8 -2.90 5.14 -15.32
N LYS A 9 -2.01 5.00 -14.33
CA LYS A 9 -0.75 5.74 -14.23
C LYS A 9 0.43 4.81 -14.42
N SER A 10 0.90 4.63 -15.66
CA SER A 10 2.05 3.78 -15.98
C SER A 10 3.31 4.08 -15.16
N LYS A 11 3.53 5.35 -14.76
CA LYS A 11 4.67 5.79 -13.95
C LYS A 11 4.44 5.75 -12.43
N SER A 12 3.28 5.32 -11.95
CA SER A 12 3.06 5.25 -10.50
C SER A 12 3.80 4.06 -9.90
N MET A 13 4.46 4.31 -8.77
CA MET A 13 5.09 3.25 -7.98
C MET A 13 4.04 2.27 -7.44
N ALA A 14 4.48 1.04 -7.22
CA ALA A 14 3.71 0.04 -6.49
C ALA A 14 3.89 0.22 -4.98
N HIS A 15 2.81 0.02 -4.24
CA HIS A 15 2.81 -0.02 -2.78
C HIS A 15 2.53 -1.44 -2.33
N LEU A 16 3.16 -1.87 -1.25
CA LEU A 16 2.84 -3.15 -0.64
C LEU A 16 1.50 -3.03 0.09
N TRP A 17 0.58 -3.94 -0.20
CA TRP A 17 -0.78 -3.99 0.32
C TRP A 17 -0.95 -5.16 1.28
N PHE A 18 -1.54 -4.91 2.46
CA PHE A 18 -1.77 -5.91 3.50
C PHE A 18 -3.27 -6.12 3.78
N GLY A 19 -4.15 -5.85 2.82
CA GLY A 19 -5.59 -6.13 2.91
C GLY A 19 -6.44 -4.94 3.34
N SER A 20 -5.94 -4.09 4.26
CA SER A 20 -6.65 -2.90 4.74
C SER A 20 -5.91 -1.58 4.46
N ASP A 21 -4.59 -1.65 4.29
CA ASP A 21 -3.74 -0.49 4.04
C ASP A 21 -2.47 -0.94 3.29
N THR A 22 -1.69 0.05 2.89
CA THR A 22 -0.31 -0.09 2.45
C THR A 22 0.65 -0.17 3.62
N THR A 23 1.81 -0.80 3.45
CA THR A 23 2.90 -0.82 4.46
C THR A 23 3.29 0.59 4.91
N CYS A 24 3.29 1.55 3.98
CA CYS A 24 3.60 2.94 4.26
C CYS A 24 2.41 3.78 4.76
N ARG A 25 1.26 3.14 5.05
CA ARG A 25 0.01 3.76 5.55
C ARG A 25 -0.61 4.84 4.67
N LEU A 26 -0.16 4.99 3.43
CA LEU A 26 -0.64 6.06 2.55
C LEU A 26 -2.10 5.87 2.13
N TRP A 27 -2.64 4.65 2.24
CA TRP A 27 -4.06 4.42 1.97
C TRP A 27 -4.92 5.03 3.05
N SER A 28 -4.71 4.70 4.33
CA SER A 28 -5.51 5.22 5.43
C SER A 28 -5.24 6.69 5.77
N THR A 29 -4.00 7.17 5.59
CA THR A 29 -3.60 8.56 5.92
C THR A 29 -3.94 9.58 4.84
N GLY A 30 -4.46 9.16 3.68
CA GLY A 30 -4.84 10.04 2.58
C GLY A 30 -3.69 10.45 1.64
N GLY A 31 -2.49 9.91 1.83
CA GLY A 31 -1.37 10.10 0.91
C GLY A 31 -1.60 9.48 -0.48
N ILE A 32 -2.54 8.54 -0.58
CA ILE A 32 -3.11 8.04 -1.83
C ILE A 32 -4.54 8.56 -1.98
N LYS A 33 -4.80 9.23 -3.11
CA LYS A 33 -6.15 9.71 -3.44
C LYS A 33 -7.04 8.52 -3.86
N GLN A 34 -7.73 7.92 -2.89
CA GLN A 34 -8.59 6.74 -3.07
C GLN A 34 -9.72 6.98 -4.10
N SER A 35 -10.21 8.21 -4.22
CA SER A 35 -11.23 8.57 -5.21
C SER A 35 -10.75 8.54 -6.66
N ARG A 36 -9.45 8.37 -6.92
CA ARG A 36 -8.94 8.20 -8.28
C ARG A 36 -9.30 6.79 -8.80
N PRO A 37 -9.83 6.66 -10.02
CA PRO A 37 -10.10 5.34 -10.59
C PRO A 37 -8.82 4.60 -10.98
N GLY A 38 -8.92 3.28 -11.12
CA GLY A 38 -7.84 2.42 -11.62
C GLY A 38 -6.85 1.93 -10.56
N TRP A 39 -7.20 2.01 -9.27
CA TRP A 39 -6.45 1.30 -8.24
C TRP A 39 -6.73 -0.19 -8.34
N ILE A 40 -5.67 -0.98 -8.48
CA ILE A 40 -5.76 -2.44 -8.49
C ILE A 40 -4.73 -3.05 -7.56
N THR A 41 -5.07 -4.21 -7.04
CA THR A 41 -4.17 -5.07 -6.28
C THR A 41 -3.74 -6.25 -7.15
N SER A 42 -2.45 -6.55 -7.20
CA SER A 42 -1.88 -7.66 -7.98
C SER A 42 -0.89 -8.47 -7.14
N PRO A 43 -0.74 -9.79 -7.37
CA PRO A 43 0.33 -10.58 -6.75
C PRO A 43 1.72 -10.23 -7.29
N THR A 44 1.84 -9.47 -8.39
CA THR A 44 3.12 -9.05 -8.97
C THR A 44 3.18 -7.52 -9.13
N PRO A 45 4.38 -6.91 -9.10
CA PRO A 45 4.53 -5.46 -9.31
C PRO A 45 4.31 -5.01 -10.76
N MET A 46 4.09 -5.94 -11.70
CA MET A 46 3.84 -5.66 -13.13
C MET A 46 4.85 -4.69 -13.76
N GLY A 47 6.14 -4.86 -13.45
CA GLY A 47 7.22 -4.02 -13.97
C GLY A 47 7.34 -2.63 -13.33
N ARG A 48 6.57 -2.34 -12.27
CA ARG A 48 6.61 -1.06 -11.57
C ARG A 48 7.61 -1.08 -10.42
N SER A 49 8.35 0.02 -10.25
CA SER A 49 9.21 0.21 -9.09
C SER A 49 8.38 0.27 -7.81
N LEU A 50 8.92 -0.32 -6.75
CA LEU A 50 8.30 -0.26 -5.43
C LEU A 50 8.52 1.11 -4.78
N CYS A 51 7.53 1.59 -4.03
CA CYS A 51 7.69 2.75 -3.18
C CYS A 51 8.85 2.52 -2.19
N GLN A 52 9.78 3.47 -2.10
CA GLN A 52 10.96 3.36 -1.23
C GLN A 52 10.58 3.10 0.25
N MET A 53 9.49 3.70 0.74
CA MET A 53 9.01 3.44 2.10
C MET A 53 8.49 2.01 2.27
N CYS A 54 7.80 1.48 1.26
CA CYS A 54 7.40 0.08 1.26
C CYS A 54 8.61 -0.85 1.21
N LEU A 55 9.67 -0.49 0.47
CA LEU A 55 10.91 -1.27 0.40
C LEU A 55 11.62 -1.32 1.75
N LEU A 56 11.77 -0.18 2.43
CA LEU A 56 12.39 -0.10 3.76
C LEU A 56 11.58 -0.82 4.84
N ASN A 57 10.26 -0.78 4.74
CA ASN A 57 9.35 -1.40 5.70
C ASN A 57 8.92 -2.82 5.30
N ALA A 58 9.46 -3.41 4.22
CA ALA A 58 9.02 -4.71 3.73
C ALA A 58 9.24 -5.86 4.74
N GLY A 59 10.20 -5.70 5.65
CA GLY A 59 10.46 -6.64 6.74
C GLY A 59 9.75 -6.30 8.07
N THR A 60 9.05 -5.17 8.13
CA THR A 60 8.25 -4.77 9.29
C THR A 60 6.78 -4.89 8.90
N GLU A 61 6.17 -6.03 9.22
CA GLU A 61 4.71 -6.08 9.23
C GLU A 61 4.23 -4.91 10.11
N PRO A 62 3.31 -4.05 9.63
CA PRO A 62 2.85 -2.92 10.42
C PRO A 62 2.26 -3.50 11.70
N ALA A 63 2.98 -3.30 12.81
CA ALA A 63 2.62 -3.83 14.10
C ALA A 63 1.15 -3.52 14.34
N ARG A 64 0.33 -4.58 14.40
CA ARG A 64 -1.08 -4.54 14.75
C ARG A 64 -1.19 -3.82 16.09
N LYS A 65 -1.38 -2.50 16.09
CA LYS A 65 -2.00 -1.85 17.23
C LYS A 65 -3.42 -2.41 17.22
N GLN A 66 -3.61 -3.48 17.99
CA GLN A 66 -4.96 -3.87 18.39
C GLN A 66 -5.64 -2.59 18.88
N PRO A 67 -6.87 -2.29 18.46
CA PRO A 67 -7.58 -1.17 19.07
C PRO A 67 -7.54 -1.40 20.58
N SER A 68 -6.91 -0.49 21.32
CA SER A 68 -6.96 -0.50 22.77
C SER A 68 -8.44 -0.53 23.13
N ALA A 69 -8.87 -1.64 23.72
CA ALA A 69 -10.19 -1.72 24.34
C ALA A 69 -10.26 -0.57 25.36
N VAL A 70 -11.12 0.40 25.07
CA VAL A 70 -11.48 1.45 26.02
C VAL A 70 -12.43 0.80 27.02
N PRO A 71 -12.19 0.93 28.35
CA PRO A 71 -13.01 0.32 29.39
C PRO A 71 -14.44 0.86 29.45
#